data_AF-A0A7I7QVW1-F1
#
_entry.id   AF-A0A7I7QVW1-F1
#
_cell.length_a   1.000
_cell.length_b   1.000
_cell.length_c   1.000
_cell.angle_alpha   90.00
_cell.angle_beta   90.00
_cell.angle_gamma   90.00
#
_symmetry.space_group_name_H-M   'P 1'
#
loop_
_entity.id
_entity.type
_entity.pdbx_description
1 polymer ?
#
loop_
_entity_poly.entity_id
_entity_poly.type
_entity_poly.pdbx_seq_one_letter_code
_entity_poly.pdbx_strand_id
1 'polypeptide(L)' 'MKFSLEVDLPETPDAHAELGRLLRGWGDEITDLGELVPGDKQDVYDTEYNRIGSWSVDAVAE' A
#
# COMPACT_ATOMS: atom_id res chain seq x y z
N MET A 1 1.23 -10.36 13.46
CA MET A 1 1.69 -9.87 12.15
C MET A 1 1.17 -8.44 12.00
N LYS A 2 2.02 -7.52 11.54
CA LYS A 2 1.70 -6.09 11.44
C LYS A 2 1.86 -5.67 9.98
N PHE A 3 0.77 -5.23 9.38
CA PHE A 3 0.82 -4.59 8.07
C PHE A 3 1.04 -3.09 8.24
N SER A 4 1.98 -2.52 7.49
CA SER A 4 2.20 -1.08 7.41
C SER A 4 2.15 -0.66 5.94
N LEU A 5 1.47 0.44 5.65
CA LEU A 5 1.43 1.07 4.33
C LEU A 5 1.82 2.53 4.52
N GLU A 6 2.88 2.94 3.83
CA GLU A 6 3.38 4.31 3.85
C GLU A 6 3.43 4.83 2.42
N VAL A 7 2.76 5.97 2.20
CA VAL A 7 2.60 6.59 0.89
C VAL A 7 2.75 8.09 0.99
N ASP A 8 3.47 8.65 0.03
CA ASP A 8 3.54 10.08 -0.21
C ASP A 8 2.24 10.52 -0.91
N LEU A 9 1.54 11.48 -0.29
CA LEU A 9 0.37 12.08 -0.88
C LEU A 9 0.70 13.48 -1.38
N PRO A 10 0.13 13.90 -2.52
CA PRO A 10 0.34 15.25 -3.00
C PRO A 10 -0.39 16.25 -2.11
N GLU A 11 0.19 17.44 -1.92
CA GLU A 11 -0.42 18.54 -1.15
C GLU A 11 -1.51 19.27 -1.96
N THR A 12 -2.57 18.53 -2.32
CA THR A 12 -3.71 19.05 -3.07
C THR A 12 -5.02 18.86 -2.29
N PRO A 13 -6.06 19.66 -2.57
CA PRO A 13 -7.38 19.46 -1.97
C PRO A 13 -7.97 18.06 -2.23
N ASP A 14 -7.56 17.41 -3.32
CA ASP A 14 -8.11 16.14 -3.80
C ASP A 14 -7.29 14.91 -3.33
N ALA A 15 -6.26 15.09 -2.50
CA ALA A 15 -5.39 14.00 -2.01
C ALA A 15 -6.18 12.84 -1.36
N HIS A 16 -7.32 13.14 -0.73
CA HIS A 16 -8.21 12.15 -0.13
C HIS A 16 -8.87 11.22 -1.17
N ALA A 17 -9.22 11.75 -2.35
CA ALA A 17 -9.83 10.98 -3.43
C ALA A 17 -8.80 10.04 -4.09
N GLU A 18 -7.57 10.53 -4.26
CA GLU A 18 -6.46 9.72 -4.75
C GLU A 18 -6.10 8.59 -3.79
N LEU A 19 -5.94 8.90 -2.49
CA LEU A 19 -5.72 7.88 -1.46
C LEU A 19 -6.84 6.82 -1.47
N GLY A 20 -8.10 7.23 -1.59
CA GLY A 20 -9.23 6.31 -1.67
C GLY A 20 -9.17 5.39 -2.89
N ARG A 21 -8.72 5.89 -4.04
CA ARG A 21 -8.52 5.10 -5.26
C ARG A 21 -7.38 4.09 -5.08
N LEU A 22 -6.25 4.53 -4.55
CA LEU A 22 -5.07 3.68 -4.30
C LEU A 22 -5.42 2.53 -3.35
N LEU A 23 -6.08 2.83 -2.23
CA LEU A 23 -6.52 1.83 -1.26
C LEU A 23 -7.49 0.80 -1.85
N ARG A 24 -8.39 1.21 -2.76
CA ARG A 24 -9.27 0.26 -3.46
C ARG A 24 -8.47 -0.65 -4.39
N GLY A 25 -7.58 -0.08 -5.21
CA GLY A 25 -6.74 -0.85 -6.12
C GLY A 25 -5.87 -1.88 -5.41
N TRP A 26 -5.16 -1.48 -4.34
CA TRP A 26 -4.37 -2.43 -3.55
C TRP A 26 -5.21 -3.43 -2.78
N GLY A 27 -6.40 -3.03 -2.32
CA GLY A 27 -7.33 -3.96 -1.70
C GLY A 27 -7.63 -5.13 -2.63
N ASP A 28 -7.89 -4.86 -3.91
CA ASP A 28 -8.11 -5.87 -4.93
C ASP A 28 -6.83 -6.70 -5.19
N GLU A 29 -5.67 -6.07 -5.39
CA GLU A 29 -4.39 -6.78 -5.63
C GLU A 29 -3.98 -7.70 -4.46
N ILE A 30 -4.19 -7.27 -3.21
CA ILE A 30 -3.87 -8.09 -2.02
C ILE A 30 -4.73 -9.35 -1.98
N THR A 31 -6.00 -9.29 -2.44
CA THR A 31 -6.84 -10.50 -2.50
C THR A 31 -6.34 -11.53 -3.51
N ASP A 32 -5.54 -11.12 -4.49
CA ASP A 32 -4.96 -12.00 -5.51
C ASP A 32 -3.62 -12.63 -5.08
N LEU A 33 -2.99 -12.18 -3.99
CA LEU A 33 -1.71 -12.72 -3.49
C LEU A 33 -1.78 -14.19 -3.05
N GLY A 34 -2.95 -14.66 -2.60
CA GLY A 34 -3.17 -16.01 -2.09
C GLY A 34 -2.72 -16.25 -0.65
N GLU A 35 -1.51 -15.81 -0.26
CA GLU A 35 -1.01 -15.84 1.13
C GLU A 35 -0.27 -14.53 1.46
N LEU A 36 -0.35 -14.10 2.72
CA LEU A 36 0.37 -12.94 3.25
C LEU A 36 1.21 -13.40 4.46
N VAL A 37 2.54 -13.30 4.36
CA VAL A 37 3.49 -13.81 5.37
C VAL A 37 4.44 -12.72 5.88
N PRO A 38 5.04 -12.87 7.09
CA PRO A 38 6.00 -11.89 7.58
C PRO A 38 7.24 -11.84 6.68
N GLY A 39 7.66 -10.64 6.32
CA GLY A 39 8.72 -10.37 5.35
C GLY A 39 8.21 -9.92 3.99
N ASP A 40 6.92 -10.12 3.69
CA ASP A 40 6.31 -9.62 2.46
C ASP A 40 6.33 -8.10 2.42
N LYS A 41 6.61 -7.57 1.24
CA LYS A 41 6.65 -6.14 0.96
C LYS A 41 6.53 -5.88 -0.53
N GLN A 42 6.03 -4.71 -0.88
CA GLN A 42 5.99 -4.25 -2.26
C GLN A 42 6.09 -2.73 -2.32
N ASP A 43 6.70 -2.24 -3.39
CA ASP A 43 6.65 -0.83 -3.73
C ASP A 43 5.26 -0.46 -4.23
N VAL A 44 4.88 0.76 -3.93
CA VAL A 44 3.59 1.35 -4.26
C VAL A 44 3.81 2.42 -5.31
N TYR A 45 2.96 2.40 -6.34
CA TYR A 45 3.06 3.30 -7.49
C TYR A 45 1.76 4.07 -7.71
N ASP A 46 1.89 5.30 -8.20
CA ASP A 46 0.75 6.06 -8.72
C ASP A 46 0.34 5.57 -10.13
N THR A 47 -0.63 6.24 -10.73
CA THR A 47 -1.13 5.85 -12.05
C THR A 47 -0.25 6.26 -13.22
N GLU A 48 0.78 7.07 -12.96
CA GLU A 48 1.83 7.44 -13.90
C GLU A 48 3.07 6.54 -13.72
N TYR A 49 2.97 5.51 -12.88
CA TYR A 49 4.05 4.57 -12.52
C TYR A 49 5.22 5.21 -11.76
N ASN A 50 5.00 6.34 -11.10
CA ASN A 50 5.97 6.86 -10.15
C ASN A 50 5.88 6.09 -8.84
N ARG A 51 7.03 5.76 -8.23
CA ARG A 51 7.06 5.15 -6.90
C ARG A 51 6.67 6.21 -5.86
N ILE A 52 5.61 5.95 -5.11
CA ILE A 52 5.09 6.86 -4.08
C ILE A 52 5.11 6.26 -2.68
N GLY A 53 5.66 5.06 -2.49
CA GLY A 53 5.67 4.44 -1.18
C GLY A 53 5.97 2.95 -1.20
N SER A 54 5.57 2.29 -0.12
CA SER A 54 5.63 0.83 -0.01
C SER A 54 4.70 0.31 1.09
N TRP A 55 4.32 -0.96 0.98
CA TRP A 55 3.77 -1.71 2.11
C TRP A 55 4.71 -2.80 2.57
N SER A 56 4.61 -3.18 3.85
CA SER A 56 5.35 -4.28 4.45
C SER A 56 4.54 -5.03 5.50
N VAL A 57 4.91 -6.28 5.72
CA VAL A 57 4.33 -7.16 6.71
C VAL A 57 5.43 -7.62 7.67
N ASP A 58 5.32 -7.22 8.92
CA ASP A 58 6.28 -7.58 9.96
C ASP A 58 5.71 -8.66 10.89
N ALA A 59 6.59 -9.48 11.45
CA ALA A 59 6.24 -10.30 12.60
C ALA A 59 5.97 -9.39 13.80
N VAL A 60 4.92 -9.68 14.56
CA VAL A 60 4.70 -9.01 15.85
C VAL A 60 5.31 -9.92 16.90
N ALA A 61 6.39 -9.48 17.53
CA ALA A 61 6.90 -10.12 18.73
C ALA A 61 5.99 -9.74 19.91
N GLU A 62 5.59 -10.72 20.71
CA GLU A 62 4.93 -10.50 22.01
C GLU A 62 5.88 -9.86 23.03
#